data_AF-A0A958MAJ8-F1
#
_entry.id   AF-A0A958MAJ8-F1
#
_cell.length_a   1.000
_cell.length_b   1.000
_cell.length_c   1.000
_cell.angle_alpha   90.00
_cell.angle_beta   90.00
_cell.angle_gamma   90.00
#
_symmetry.space_group_name_H-M   'P 1'
#
loop_
_entity.id
_entity.type
_entity.pdbx_description
1 polymer ?
#
loop_
_entity_poly.entity_id
_entity_poly.type
_entity_poly.pdbx_seq_one_letter_code
_entity_poly.pdbx_strand_id
1 'polypeptide(L)'
;IRMATPMMDKVERRDPEKRYNPTAISDLQQMVTKVNWNNYFQAIGATTIDTVIIGEVTYFKELETILNENNIGDWKAYLRWSALNSAARMLSEEIETANWEFYGKELQGEKEQRPRDERALQTINWAIGEALGKLYVEKMFPPEAKARAEKMIANVIKAFENRINKLDWMSEDTKKKAIEKLTSTTIKIAYPDDNAWKDYSELEVKSVAAGGSYLQNMLNSAAWRFKRGIDKLSKPVDKTEWFMAPQIVNAYFNPSYNEIVFPAAILQPPFYNYKADDAVNYGGIGAVIGHEISHSFDDSGAKYDKDGNLNNWWTDEDKTQFEALGQKLADQYSAIEVLDSVYINGKFTLGENIGDLGGVNAAYDALQLSFEANGRPENIDGFTPEQRFFISWATVWRTKMRDEALKNRIKTDPHSPGMYRATQPLLNIDAFYNAFEIKESNKMYLEPENR
;
A
#
# COMPACT_ATOMS: atom_id res chain seq x y z
N ILE A 1 -20.61 18.17 -2.76
CA ILE A 1 -20.10 18.37 -4.14
C ILE A 1 -19.07 19.49 -4.19
N ARG A 2 -19.42 20.73 -3.80
CA ARG A 2 -18.51 21.89 -3.91
C ARG A 2 -17.08 21.69 -3.36
N MET A 3 -16.92 21.20 -2.13
CA MET A 3 -15.58 20.94 -1.56
C MET A 3 -14.81 19.80 -2.26
N ALA A 4 -15.51 18.91 -2.96
CA ALA A 4 -14.88 17.78 -3.66
C ALA A 4 -14.44 18.14 -5.09
N THR A 5 -15.17 19.05 -5.76
CA THR A 5 -14.89 19.48 -7.15
C THR A 5 -13.47 20.01 -7.38
N PRO A 6 -12.85 20.83 -6.50
CA PRO A 6 -11.51 21.37 -6.73
C PRO A 6 -10.38 20.42 -6.30
N MET A 7 -10.69 19.23 -5.78
CA MET A 7 -9.69 18.26 -5.37
C MET A 7 -9.11 17.55 -6.60
N MET A 8 -7.83 17.18 -6.53
CA MET A 8 -7.20 16.30 -7.51
C MET A 8 -7.97 14.98 -7.62
N ASP A 9 -8.05 14.45 -8.84
CA ASP A 9 -8.61 13.12 -9.04
C ASP A 9 -7.67 12.02 -8.49
N LYS A 10 -8.12 10.76 -8.58
CA LYS A 10 -7.36 9.62 -8.04
C LYS A 10 -6.03 9.37 -8.75
N VAL A 11 -5.94 9.67 -10.05
CA VAL A 11 -4.73 9.52 -10.85
C VAL A 11 -3.75 10.62 -10.46
N GLU A 12 -4.20 11.88 -10.41
CA GLU A 12 -3.36 13.02 -10.05
C GLU A 12 -2.80 12.91 -8.63
N ARG A 13 -3.57 12.36 -7.69
CA ARG A 13 -3.14 12.17 -6.30
C ARG A 13 -2.04 11.13 -6.09
N ARG A 14 -1.75 10.31 -7.10
CA ARG A 14 -0.60 9.39 -7.11
C ARG A 14 0.70 10.07 -7.50
N ASP A 15 0.64 11.22 -8.16
CA ASP A 15 1.83 11.95 -8.57
C ASP A 15 2.42 12.73 -7.38
N PRO A 16 3.58 12.33 -6.84
CA PRO A 16 4.16 13.01 -5.69
C PRO A 16 4.63 14.43 -6.04
N GLU A 17 4.99 14.73 -7.28
CA GLU A 17 5.43 16.07 -7.70
C GLU A 17 4.25 17.05 -7.65
N LYS A 18 3.04 16.62 -8.03
CA LYS A 18 1.83 17.44 -7.91
C LYS A 18 1.47 17.74 -6.45
N ARG A 19 1.80 16.82 -5.54
CA ARG A 19 1.44 16.91 -4.11
C ARG A 19 2.51 17.57 -3.24
N TYR A 20 3.74 17.63 -3.72
CA TYR A 20 4.86 18.22 -2.99
C TYR A 20 4.94 19.72 -3.26
N ASN A 21 4.12 20.50 -2.53
CA ASN A 21 4.12 21.96 -2.60
C ASN A 21 4.54 22.56 -1.24
N PRO A 22 5.85 22.63 -0.93
CA PRO A 22 6.33 23.37 0.24
C PRO A 22 5.85 24.81 0.19
N THR A 23 5.16 25.23 1.25
CA THR A 23 4.51 26.54 1.35
C THR A 23 4.86 27.14 2.70
N ALA A 24 5.46 28.33 2.70
CA ALA A 24 5.71 29.06 3.95
C ALA A 24 4.38 29.37 4.64
N ILE A 25 4.36 29.38 5.98
CA ILE A 25 3.13 29.68 6.73
C ILE A 25 2.59 31.07 6.38
N SER A 26 3.45 32.04 6.06
CA SER A 26 3.06 33.35 5.55
C SER A 26 2.26 33.26 4.25
N ASP A 27 2.66 32.37 3.35
CA ASP A 27 2.05 32.21 2.03
C ASP A 27 0.73 31.43 2.15
N LEU A 28 0.67 30.44 3.05
CA LEU A 28 -0.59 29.79 3.43
C LEU A 28 -1.59 30.80 4.00
N GLN A 29 -1.12 31.72 4.85
CA GLN A 29 -1.97 32.77 5.42
C GLN A 29 -2.51 33.74 4.36
N GLN A 30 -1.75 33.99 3.29
CA GLN A 30 -2.23 34.76 2.13
C GLN A 30 -3.19 33.94 1.25
N MET A 31 -2.96 32.63 1.12
CA MET A 31 -3.79 31.74 0.31
C MET A 31 -5.19 31.54 0.91
N VAL A 32 -5.28 31.42 2.24
CA VAL A 32 -6.54 31.30 2.96
C VAL A 32 -6.55 32.29 4.12
N THR A 33 -7.10 33.48 3.87
CA THR A 33 -7.07 34.62 4.78
C THR A 33 -8.07 34.49 5.94
N LYS A 34 -9.13 33.70 5.75
CA LYS A 34 -10.19 33.52 6.75
C LYS A 34 -9.79 32.63 7.93
N VAL A 35 -8.72 31.88 7.80
CA VAL A 35 -8.19 31.03 8.87
C VAL A 35 -6.98 31.71 9.48
N ASN A 36 -6.96 31.85 10.81
CA ASN A 36 -5.75 32.27 11.51
C ASN A 36 -4.86 31.04 11.73
N TRP A 37 -3.95 30.80 10.79
CA TRP A 37 -3.11 29.61 10.79
C TRP A 37 -2.09 29.60 11.93
N ASN A 38 -1.58 30.77 12.31
CA ASN A 38 -0.67 30.88 13.46
C ASN A 38 -1.36 30.43 14.76
N ASN A 39 -2.59 30.91 15.00
CA ASN A 39 -3.36 30.47 16.16
C ASN A 39 -3.70 28.97 16.07
N TYR A 40 -4.02 28.47 14.87
CA TYR A 40 -4.29 27.05 14.68
C TYR A 40 -3.06 26.19 15.02
N PHE A 41 -1.90 26.48 14.44
CA PHE A 41 -0.67 25.73 14.70
C PHE A 41 -0.21 25.85 16.15
N GLN A 42 -0.36 27.02 16.77
CA GLN A 42 -0.09 27.20 18.19
C GLN A 42 -1.03 26.35 19.07
N ALA A 43 -2.34 26.33 18.76
CA ALA A 43 -3.33 25.59 19.52
C ALA A 43 -3.11 24.07 19.47
N ILE A 44 -2.61 23.56 18.34
CA ILE A 44 -2.31 22.13 18.18
C ILE A 44 -0.87 21.75 18.60
N GLY A 45 -0.07 22.70 19.08
CA GLY A 45 1.29 22.46 19.55
C GLY A 45 2.38 22.40 18.46
N ALA A 46 2.06 22.75 17.22
CA ALA A 46 3.02 22.84 16.11
C ALA A 46 3.72 24.22 16.08
N THR A 47 4.43 24.57 17.15
CA THR A 47 4.97 25.94 17.33
C THR A 47 6.32 26.19 16.67
N THR A 48 6.98 25.15 16.14
CA THR A 48 8.36 25.22 15.62
C THR A 48 8.43 25.17 14.09
N ILE A 49 7.30 25.09 13.39
CA ILE A 49 7.25 25.00 11.93
C ILE A 49 7.24 26.38 11.28
N ASP A 50 7.90 26.51 10.13
CA ASP A 50 7.85 27.69 9.25
C ASP A 50 7.20 27.39 7.88
N THR A 51 7.10 26.09 7.54
CA THR A 51 6.71 25.57 6.24
C THR A 51 5.79 24.37 6.40
N VAL A 52 4.82 24.24 5.49
CA VAL A 52 3.95 23.07 5.37
C VAL A 52 3.93 22.55 3.93
N ILE A 53 3.61 21.27 3.73
CA ILE A 53 3.36 20.72 2.40
C ILE A 53 1.86 20.77 2.10
N ILE A 54 1.47 21.53 1.08
CA ILE A 54 0.06 21.60 0.63
C ILE A 54 -0.15 20.58 -0.51
N GLY A 55 -0.82 19.48 -0.19
CA GLY A 55 -1.07 18.41 -1.18
C GLY A 55 -2.17 18.73 -2.21
N GLU A 56 -3.05 19.69 -1.93
CA GLU A 56 -4.25 20.00 -2.74
C GLU A 56 -4.35 21.52 -2.92
N VAL A 57 -3.40 22.13 -3.64
CA VAL A 57 -3.30 23.60 -3.76
C VAL A 57 -4.58 24.23 -4.32
N THR A 58 -5.19 23.61 -5.33
CA THR A 58 -6.45 24.08 -5.92
C THR A 58 -7.60 24.06 -4.93
N TYR A 59 -7.68 23.02 -4.08
CA TYR A 59 -8.67 22.96 -3.00
C TYR A 59 -8.49 24.10 -1.99
N PHE A 60 -7.26 24.41 -1.57
CA PHE A 60 -7.03 25.50 -0.61
C PHE A 60 -7.41 26.87 -1.18
N LYS A 61 -7.17 27.11 -2.47
CA LYS A 61 -7.64 28.33 -3.14
C LYS A 61 -9.17 28.42 -3.17
N GLU A 62 -9.85 27.32 -3.47
CA GLU A 62 -11.33 27.29 -3.44
C GLU A 62 -11.87 27.37 -2.01
N LEU A 63 -11.15 26.84 -1.02
CA LEU A 63 -11.53 26.94 0.39
C LEU A 63 -11.64 28.40 0.84
N GLU A 64 -10.74 29.28 0.40
CA GLU A 64 -10.85 30.72 0.64
C GLU A 64 -12.15 31.29 0.06
N THR A 65 -12.52 30.93 -1.16
CA THR A 65 -13.81 31.33 -1.77
C THR A 65 -14.99 30.86 -0.92
N ILE A 66 -15.00 29.58 -0.53
CA ILE A 66 -16.08 28.99 0.29
C ILE A 66 -16.19 29.68 1.65
N LEU A 67 -15.05 29.97 2.31
CA LEU A 67 -15.03 30.64 3.60
C LEU A 67 -15.50 32.10 3.51
N ASN A 68 -15.22 32.79 2.39
CA ASN A 68 -15.65 34.15 2.15
C ASN A 68 -17.18 34.33 2.06
N GLU A 69 -17.91 33.27 1.69
CA GLU A 69 -19.38 33.30 1.67
C GLU A 69 -20.01 33.36 3.06
N ASN A 70 -19.21 33.09 4.11
CA ASN A 70 -19.59 33.25 5.50
C ASN A 70 -20.88 32.49 5.89
N ASN A 71 -21.14 31.35 5.24
CA ASN A 71 -22.27 30.49 5.60
C ASN A 71 -21.92 29.63 6.83
N ILE A 72 -21.89 30.27 8.01
CA ILE A 72 -21.56 29.62 9.28
C ILE A 72 -22.55 28.47 9.61
N GLY A 73 -23.80 28.56 9.12
CA GLY A 73 -24.81 27.52 9.29
C GLY A 73 -24.36 26.19 8.69
N ASP A 74 -23.93 26.23 7.43
CA ASP A 74 -23.43 25.05 6.69
C ASP A 74 -22.18 24.46 7.35
N TRP A 75 -21.23 25.31 7.76
CA TRP A 75 -20.03 24.85 8.46
C TRP A 75 -20.34 24.13 9.76
N LYS A 76 -21.25 24.70 10.58
CA LYS A 76 -21.68 24.05 11.82
C LYS A 76 -22.40 22.73 11.54
N ALA A 77 -23.21 22.65 10.49
CA ALA A 77 -23.89 21.42 10.09
C ALA A 77 -22.88 20.35 9.64
N TYR A 78 -21.94 20.71 8.77
CA TYR A 78 -20.89 19.84 8.26
C TYR A 78 -19.97 19.31 9.39
N LEU A 79 -19.52 20.18 10.29
CA LEU A 79 -18.65 19.79 11.40
C LEU A 79 -19.38 18.90 12.41
N ARG A 80 -20.65 19.17 12.71
CA ARG A 80 -21.48 18.30 13.56
C ARG A 80 -21.67 16.92 12.94
N TRP A 81 -22.01 16.87 11.65
CA TRP A 81 -22.12 15.60 10.93
C TRP A 81 -20.79 14.84 10.94
N SER A 82 -19.68 15.51 10.66
CA SER A 82 -18.34 14.90 10.65
C SER A 82 -17.94 14.33 12.02
N ALA A 83 -18.26 15.06 13.10
CA ALA A 83 -18.00 14.60 14.47
C ALA A 83 -18.89 13.40 14.85
N LEU A 84 -20.19 13.46 14.54
CA LEU A 84 -21.12 12.34 14.80
C LEU A 84 -20.74 11.10 14.00
N ASN A 85 -20.47 11.26 12.71
CA ASN A 85 -20.15 10.15 11.81
C ASN A 85 -18.82 9.48 12.18
N SER A 86 -17.80 10.25 12.60
CA SER A 86 -16.54 9.68 13.07
C SER A 86 -16.67 8.96 14.42
N ALA A 87 -17.63 9.37 15.26
CA ALA A 87 -17.92 8.73 16.53
C ALA A 87 -18.89 7.55 16.44
N ALA A 88 -19.69 7.45 15.38
CA ALA A 88 -20.90 6.60 15.31
C ALA A 88 -20.68 5.15 15.73
N ARG A 89 -19.56 4.54 15.32
CA ARG A 89 -19.20 3.13 15.62
C ARG A 89 -18.82 2.89 17.09
N MET A 90 -18.83 3.92 17.92
CA MET A 90 -18.46 3.89 19.34
C MET A 90 -19.61 4.36 20.25
N LEU A 91 -20.79 4.62 19.68
CA LEU A 91 -21.96 5.13 20.38
C LEU A 91 -22.99 4.02 20.63
N SER A 92 -24.28 4.36 20.67
CA SER A 92 -25.36 3.39 20.84
C SER A 92 -25.48 2.46 19.63
N GLU A 93 -26.11 1.30 19.86
CA GLU A 93 -26.39 0.33 18.81
C GLU A 93 -27.23 0.91 17.67
N GLU A 94 -28.20 1.78 17.98
CA GLU A 94 -29.00 2.48 16.98
C GLU A 94 -28.14 3.32 16.03
N ILE A 95 -27.23 4.14 16.58
CA ILE A 95 -26.36 5.02 15.80
C ILE A 95 -25.33 4.19 15.01
N GLU A 96 -24.73 3.18 15.64
CA GLU A 96 -23.81 2.27 14.96
C GLU A 96 -24.49 1.53 13.80
N THR A 97 -25.74 1.08 14.00
CA THR A 97 -26.52 0.38 12.97
C THR A 97 -26.82 1.31 11.81
N ALA A 98 -27.29 2.54 12.06
CA ALA A 98 -27.54 3.53 11.01
C ALA A 98 -26.28 3.84 10.18
N ASN A 99 -25.11 3.92 10.83
CA ASN A 99 -23.84 4.07 10.13
C ASN A 99 -23.51 2.85 9.26
N TRP A 100 -23.69 1.63 9.79
CA TRP A 100 -23.46 0.39 9.04
C TRP A 100 -24.42 0.22 7.85
N GLU A 101 -25.69 0.59 8.00
CA GLU A 101 -26.67 0.51 6.92
C GLU A 101 -26.25 1.31 5.69
N PHE A 102 -25.63 2.47 5.87
CA PHE A 102 -25.09 3.24 4.76
C PHE A 102 -23.73 2.71 4.30
N TYR A 103 -22.72 2.68 5.17
CA TYR A 103 -21.34 2.42 4.76
C TYR A 103 -21.03 0.95 4.48
N GLY A 104 -21.71 0.02 5.15
CA GLY A 104 -21.55 -1.42 4.95
C GLY A 104 -22.57 -1.97 3.97
N LYS A 105 -23.86 -1.79 4.26
CA LYS A 105 -24.94 -2.40 3.46
C LYS A 105 -25.13 -1.71 2.11
N GLU A 106 -25.34 -0.39 2.05
CA GLU A 106 -25.56 0.31 0.77
C GLU A 106 -24.29 0.39 -0.08
N LEU A 107 -23.16 0.83 0.50
CA LEU A 107 -21.93 1.05 -0.28
C LEU A 107 -21.13 -0.23 -0.60
N GLN A 108 -21.21 -1.27 0.23
CA GLN A 108 -20.42 -2.51 0.06
C GLN A 108 -21.29 -3.76 -0.19
N GLY A 109 -22.62 -3.65 -0.09
CA GLY A 109 -23.53 -4.78 -0.25
C GLY A 109 -23.51 -5.77 0.93
N GLU A 110 -22.97 -5.40 2.10
CA GLU A 110 -22.95 -6.24 3.29
C GLU A 110 -24.38 -6.66 3.69
N LYS A 111 -24.55 -7.91 4.15
CA LYS A 111 -25.87 -8.44 4.56
C LYS A 111 -26.10 -8.37 6.06
N GLU A 112 -25.02 -8.39 6.82
CA GLU A 112 -25.00 -8.27 8.27
C GLU A 112 -23.73 -7.57 8.72
N GLN A 113 -23.78 -6.92 9.88
CA GLN A 113 -22.61 -6.31 10.47
C GLN A 113 -21.68 -7.40 11.01
N ARG A 114 -20.36 -7.19 10.90
CA ARG A 114 -19.37 -8.11 11.48
C ARG A 114 -19.64 -8.34 12.98
N PRO A 115 -19.40 -9.56 13.48
CA PRO A 115 -19.50 -9.88 14.90
C PRO A 115 -18.76 -8.88 15.79
N ARG A 116 -19.31 -8.63 16.99
CA ARG A 116 -18.82 -7.57 17.88
C ARG A 116 -17.42 -7.84 18.41
N ASP A 117 -17.08 -9.09 18.66
CA ASP A 117 -15.75 -9.56 19.05
C ASP A 117 -14.71 -9.30 17.94
N GLU A 118 -15.03 -9.57 16.67
CA GLU A 118 -14.14 -9.24 15.55
C GLU A 118 -13.92 -7.73 15.42
N ARG A 119 -14.98 -6.92 15.59
CA ARG A 119 -14.87 -5.46 15.59
C ARG A 119 -14.03 -4.95 16.76
N ALA A 120 -14.19 -5.53 17.95
CA ALA A 120 -13.38 -5.20 19.11
C ALA A 120 -11.89 -5.55 18.90
N LEU A 121 -11.60 -6.68 18.25
CA LEU A 121 -10.24 -7.06 17.88
C LEU A 121 -9.63 -6.06 16.88
N GLN A 122 -10.40 -5.60 15.89
CA GLN A 122 -9.93 -4.53 14.99
C GLN A 122 -9.60 -3.25 15.73
N THR A 123 -10.40 -2.85 16.72
CA THR A 123 -10.10 -1.69 17.55
C THR A 123 -8.76 -1.83 18.27
N ILE A 124 -8.47 -3.01 18.84
CA ILE A 124 -7.17 -3.28 19.48
C ILE A 124 -6.03 -3.15 18.46
N ASN A 125 -6.18 -3.72 17.27
CA ASN A 125 -5.20 -3.58 16.18
C ASN A 125 -4.93 -2.11 15.82
N TRP A 126 -5.96 -1.27 15.71
CA TRP A 126 -5.81 0.14 15.36
C TRP A 126 -5.23 1.01 16.49
N ALA A 127 -5.60 0.72 17.75
CA ALA A 127 -5.20 1.53 18.88
C ALA A 127 -3.81 1.17 19.41
N ILE A 128 -3.55 -0.12 19.58
CA ILE A 128 -2.34 -0.67 20.25
C ILE A 128 -1.76 -1.87 19.50
N GLY A 129 -1.88 -1.90 18.18
CA GLY A 129 -1.55 -3.06 17.36
C GLY A 129 -0.16 -3.63 17.60
N GLU A 130 0.85 -2.81 17.86
CA GLU A 130 2.21 -3.31 18.07
C GLU A 130 2.38 -4.03 19.41
N ALA A 131 1.69 -3.57 20.46
CA ALA A 131 1.65 -4.28 21.75
C ALA A 131 0.99 -5.66 21.62
N LEU A 132 -0.10 -5.76 20.86
CA LEU A 132 -0.70 -7.06 20.50
C LEU A 132 0.24 -7.89 19.61
N GLY A 133 0.96 -7.24 18.70
CA GLY A 133 1.92 -7.87 17.80
C GLY A 133 3.03 -8.61 18.52
N LYS A 134 3.53 -8.07 19.64
CA LYS A 134 4.51 -8.74 20.50
C LYS A 134 4.00 -10.08 21.01
N LEU A 135 2.75 -10.13 21.49
CA LEU A 135 2.11 -11.37 21.93
C LEU A 135 1.81 -12.33 20.75
N TYR A 136 1.44 -11.78 19.60
CA TYR A 136 1.17 -12.56 18.40
C TYR A 136 2.41 -13.30 17.92
N VAL A 137 3.56 -12.62 17.80
CA VAL A 137 4.78 -13.25 17.28
C VAL A 137 5.35 -14.28 18.24
N GLU A 138 5.32 -14.02 19.54
CA GLU A 138 5.73 -14.98 20.58
C GLU A 138 4.96 -16.30 20.45
N LYS A 139 3.66 -16.22 20.11
CA LYS A 139 2.79 -17.39 20.03
C LYS A 139 2.73 -18.06 18.66
N MET A 140 2.81 -17.28 17.59
CA MET A 140 2.41 -17.73 16.24
C MET A 140 3.54 -17.79 15.23
N PHE A 141 4.70 -17.16 15.48
CA PHE A 141 5.73 -16.99 14.46
C PHE A 141 7.06 -17.66 14.84
N PRO A 142 7.44 -18.78 14.19
CA PRO A 142 8.67 -19.49 14.51
C PRO A 142 9.91 -18.76 13.93
N PRO A 143 11.04 -18.68 14.66
CA PRO A 143 12.26 -18.00 14.17
C PRO A 143 12.79 -18.53 12.83
N GLU A 144 12.66 -19.83 12.56
CA GLU A 144 13.11 -20.47 11.32
C GLU A 144 12.37 -19.94 10.09
N ALA A 145 11.11 -19.52 10.25
CA ALA A 145 10.33 -18.92 9.18
C ALA A 145 10.94 -17.59 8.73
N LYS A 146 11.50 -16.79 9.66
CA LYS A 146 12.19 -15.53 9.37
C LYS A 146 13.43 -15.77 8.50
N ALA A 147 14.32 -16.66 8.95
CA ALA A 147 15.59 -16.91 8.29
C ALA A 147 15.43 -17.43 6.84
N ARG A 148 14.44 -18.31 6.60
CA ARG A 148 14.16 -18.81 5.24
C ARG A 148 13.56 -17.73 4.33
N ALA A 149 12.74 -16.83 4.88
CA ALA A 149 12.23 -15.69 4.12
C ALA A 149 13.33 -14.65 3.82
N GLU A 150 14.28 -14.41 4.73
CA GLU A 150 15.45 -13.55 4.46
C GLU A 150 16.29 -14.06 3.28
N LYS A 151 16.54 -15.38 3.20
CA LYS A 151 17.22 -16.00 2.05
C LYS A 151 16.42 -15.79 0.75
N MET A 152 15.10 -15.89 0.81
CA MET A 152 14.23 -15.66 -0.35
C MET A 152 14.32 -14.21 -0.83
N ILE A 153 14.28 -13.24 0.09
CA ILE A 153 14.41 -11.81 -0.22
C ILE A 153 15.75 -11.54 -0.91
N ALA A 154 16.85 -12.11 -0.42
CA ALA A 154 18.16 -11.97 -1.05
C ALA A 154 18.17 -12.49 -2.51
N ASN A 155 17.52 -13.63 -2.77
CA ASN A 155 17.38 -14.16 -4.12
C ASN A 155 16.53 -13.25 -5.03
N VAL A 156 15.44 -12.68 -4.51
CA VAL A 156 14.59 -11.75 -5.28
C VAL A 156 15.34 -10.45 -5.60
N ILE A 157 16.10 -9.90 -4.64
CA ILE A 157 16.97 -8.73 -4.91
C ILE A 157 17.99 -9.06 -6.00
N LYS A 158 18.63 -10.24 -5.94
CA LYS A 158 19.58 -10.64 -6.97
C LYS A 158 18.92 -10.81 -8.34
N ALA A 159 17.70 -11.33 -8.38
CA ALA A 159 16.92 -11.42 -9.60
C ALA A 159 16.62 -10.03 -10.19
N PHE A 160 16.21 -9.04 -9.38
CA PHE A 160 16.04 -7.67 -9.83
C PHE A 160 17.33 -7.06 -10.39
N GLU A 161 18.45 -7.22 -9.69
CA GLU A 161 19.75 -6.74 -10.15
C GLU A 161 20.12 -7.34 -11.52
N ASN A 162 19.91 -8.65 -11.69
CA ASN A 162 20.15 -9.34 -12.96
C ASN A 162 19.23 -8.83 -14.07
N ARG A 163 17.96 -8.55 -13.77
CA ARG A 163 17.00 -8.01 -14.74
C ARG A 163 17.36 -6.59 -15.16
N ILE A 164 17.66 -5.70 -14.20
CA ILE A 164 18.05 -4.31 -14.45
C ILE A 164 19.24 -4.24 -15.41
N ASN A 165 20.27 -5.06 -15.18
CA ASN A 165 21.45 -5.10 -16.04
C ASN A 165 21.15 -5.53 -17.49
N LYS A 166 20.08 -6.29 -17.71
CA LYS A 166 19.66 -6.81 -19.03
C LYS A 166 18.63 -5.92 -19.74
N LEU A 167 18.24 -4.78 -19.17
CA LEU A 167 17.27 -3.88 -19.82
C LEU A 167 17.95 -3.14 -20.98
N ASP A 168 17.60 -3.51 -22.21
CA ASP A 168 18.19 -2.91 -23.43
C ASP A 168 17.72 -1.46 -23.68
N TRP A 169 16.56 -1.08 -23.13
CA TRP A 169 15.98 0.26 -23.32
C TRP A 169 16.55 1.31 -22.35
N MET A 170 17.32 0.91 -21.35
CA MET A 170 17.80 1.78 -20.28
C MET A 170 19.32 1.99 -20.37
N SER A 171 19.77 3.24 -20.27
CA SER A 171 21.20 3.56 -20.28
C SER A 171 21.96 2.97 -19.09
N GLU A 172 23.28 2.81 -19.23
CA GLU A 172 24.16 2.33 -18.16
C GLU A 172 24.17 3.25 -16.92
N ASP A 173 24.03 4.57 -17.13
CA ASP A 173 23.97 5.53 -16.03
C ASP A 173 22.69 5.36 -15.19
N THR A 174 21.54 5.18 -15.84
CA THR A 174 20.27 4.93 -15.14
C THR A 174 20.25 3.55 -14.48
N LYS A 175 20.80 2.51 -15.15
CA LYS A 175 21.00 1.17 -14.54
C LYS A 175 21.80 1.23 -13.25
N LYS A 176 22.91 1.96 -13.24
CA LYS A 176 23.74 2.11 -12.04
C LYS A 176 22.94 2.71 -10.89
N LYS A 177 22.19 3.80 -11.12
CA LYS A 177 21.37 4.44 -10.09
C LYS A 177 20.23 3.53 -9.62
N ALA A 178 19.61 2.78 -10.53
CA ALA A 178 18.58 1.80 -10.17
C ALA A 178 19.14 0.70 -9.25
N ILE A 179 20.35 0.20 -9.54
CA ILE A 179 21.04 -0.79 -8.69
C ILE A 179 21.44 -0.18 -7.34
N GLU A 180 21.96 1.05 -7.32
CA GLU A 180 22.27 1.76 -6.06
C GLU A 180 21.02 1.92 -5.18
N LYS A 181 19.86 2.25 -5.77
CA LYS A 181 18.59 2.29 -5.06
C LYS A 181 18.15 0.91 -4.56
N LEU A 182 18.21 -0.11 -5.43
CA LEU A 182 17.83 -1.48 -5.07
C LEU A 182 18.65 -1.99 -3.88
N THR A 183 19.97 -1.85 -3.94
CA THR A 183 20.90 -2.39 -2.94
C THR A 183 20.94 -1.61 -1.63
N SER A 184 20.40 -0.39 -1.61
CA SER A 184 20.23 0.41 -0.39
C SER A 184 18.86 0.25 0.27
N THR A 185 17.98 -0.58 -0.30
CA THR A 185 16.64 -0.83 0.26
C THR A 185 16.75 -1.44 1.65
N THR A 186 16.08 -0.82 2.62
CA THR A 186 15.94 -1.37 3.98
C THR A 186 14.86 -2.45 4.00
N ILE A 187 15.17 -3.59 4.60
CA ILE A 187 14.24 -4.74 4.67
C ILE A 187 13.81 -4.94 6.12
N LYS A 188 12.50 -4.91 6.36
CA LYS A 188 11.90 -5.21 7.67
C LYS A 188 11.03 -6.45 7.54
N ILE A 189 11.36 -7.47 8.32
CA ILE A 189 10.69 -8.78 8.23
C ILE A 189 10.15 -9.24 9.59
N ALA A 190 8.91 -9.69 9.55
CA ALA A 190 8.09 -10.24 10.61
C ALA A 190 7.68 -9.24 11.71
N TYR A 191 8.65 -8.66 12.42
CA TYR A 191 8.39 -7.80 13.59
C TYR A 191 9.55 -6.86 13.91
N PRO A 192 9.29 -5.76 14.65
CA PRO A 192 10.33 -4.84 15.14
C PRO A 192 11.37 -5.57 15.99
N ASP A 193 12.62 -5.10 15.93
CA ASP A 193 13.67 -5.53 16.85
C ASP A 193 13.32 -5.16 18.30
N ASP A 194 13.94 -5.80 19.28
CA ASP A 194 13.57 -5.69 20.71
C ASP A 194 13.61 -4.27 21.28
N ASN A 195 14.42 -3.38 20.71
CA ASN A 195 14.52 -1.98 21.09
C ASN A 195 13.66 -1.03 20.24
N ALA A 196 12.93 -1.54 19.25
CA ALA A 196 12.12 -0.78 18.31
C ALA A 196 10.61 -0.89 18.57
N TRP A 197 10.19 -1.62 19.62
CA TRP A 197 8.79 -1.71 20.00
C TRP A 197 8.25 -0.35 20.46
N LYS A 198 7.08 0.02 19.96
CA LYS A 198 6.37 1.25 20.32
C LYS A 198 6.02 1.28 21.80
N ASP A 199 6.40 2.38 22.46
CA ASP A 199 6.04 2.64 23.85
C ASP A 199 4.62 3.23 23.94
N TYR A 200 3.78 2.56 24.73
CA TYR A 200 2.38 2.95 25.01
C TYR A 200 2.19 3.47 26.45
N SER A 201 3.27 3.72 27.19
CA SER A 201 3.22 4.14 28.60
C SER A 201 2.37 5.40 28.86
N GLU A 202 2.36 6.35 27.91
CA GLU A 202 1.55 7.57 27.98
C GLU A 202 0.09 7.40 27.50
N LEU A 203 -0.30 6.22 26.99
CA LEU A 203 -1.66 5.97 26.52
C LEU A 203 -2.59 5.62 27.69
N GLU A 204 -3.49 6.53 28.03
CA GLU A 204 -4.49 6.31 29.06
C GLU A 204 -5.68 5.48 28.54
N VAL A 205 -5.87 4.28 29.09
CA VAL A 205 -7.05 3.44 28.86
C VAL A 205 -7.71 3.12 30.19
N LYS A 206 -9.01 3.43 30.29
CA LYS A 206 -9.80 3.24 31.51
C LYS A 206 -10.91 2.21 31.26
N SER A 207 -10.97 1.18 32.10
CA SER A 207 -12.05 0.19 32.04
C SER A 207 -13.39 0.80 32.42
N VAL A 208 -14.50 0.17 32.03
CA VAL A 208 -15.85 0.58 32.44
C VAL A 208 -15.99 0.55 33.98
N ALA A 209 -15.42 -0.46 34.64
CA ALA A 209 -15.42 -0.56 36.11
C ALA A 209 -14.68 0.60 36.79
N ALA A 210 -13.66 1.16 36.14
CA ALA A 210 -12.96 2.36 36.61
C ALA A 210 -13.65 3.67 36.18
N GLY A 211 -14.82 3.61 35.53
CA GLY A 211 -15.55 4.79 35.03
C GLY A 211 -15.07 5.31 33.68
N GLY A 212 -14.42 4.46 32.88
CA GLY A 212 -14.09 4.75 31.48
C GLY A 212 -15.24 4.42 30.52
N SER A 213 -15.12 4.87 29.28
CA SER A 213 -16.05 4.51 28.20
C SER A 213 -15.28 4.18 26.92
N TYR A 214 -15.91 3.44 26.00
CA TYR A 214 -15.28 3.10 24.73
C TYR A 214 -14.90 4.35 23.93
N LEU A 215 -15.84 5.29 23.78
CA LEU A 215 -15.59 6.58 23.12
C LEU A 215 -14.40 7.33 23.75
N GLN A 216 -14.36 7.45 25.08
CA GLN A 216 -13.29 8.19 25.76
C GLN A 216 -11.93 7.53 25.54
N ASN A 217 -11.84 6.19 25.60
CA ASN A 217 -10.58 5.49 25.34
C ASN A 217 -10.09 5.68 23.89
N MET A 218 -11.01 5.75 22.93
CA MET A 218 -10.65 6.02 21.53
C MET A 218 -10.24 7.48 21.28
N LEU A 219 -10.86 8.44 21.98
CA LEU A 219 -10.41 9.83 22.00
C LEU A 219 -9.01 9.95 22.62
N ASN A 220 -8.75 9.25 23.72
CA ASN A 220 -7.41 9.19 24.34
C ASN A 220 -6.38 8.60 23.36
N SER A 221 -6.71 7.51 22.67
CA SER A 221 -5.85 6.92 21.63
C SER A 221 -5.58 7.87 20.47
N ALA A 222 -6.59 8.63 20.00
CA ALA A 222 -6.41 9.64 18.97
C ALA A 222 -5.51 10.80 19.45
N ALA A 223 -5.72 11.31 20.67
CA ALA A 223 -4.92 12.36 21.27
C ALA A 223 -3.46 11.94 21.48
N TRP A 224 -3.23 10.72 21.97
CA TRP A 224 -1.89 10.15 22.12
C TRP A 224 -1.17 10.00 20.77
N ARG A 225 -1.84 9.48 19.73
CA ARG A 225 -1.26 9.42 18.38
C ARG A 225 -0.94 10.80 17.81
N PHE A 226 -1.83 11.76 18.02
CA PHE A 226 -1.63 13.14 17.59
C PHE A 226 -0.42 13.78 18.27
N LYS A 227 -0.33 13.66 19.61
CA LYS A 227 0.82 14.15 20.38
C LYS A 227 2.13 13.54 19.90
N ARG A 228 2.19 12.21 19.68
CA ARG A 228 3.38 11.56 19.11
C ARG A 228 3.78 12.13 17.75
N GLY A 229 2.80 12.51 16.92
CA GLY A 229 3.06 13.19 15.64
C GLY A 229 3.67 14.57 15.82
N ILE A 230 3.12 15.37 16.74
CA ILE A 230 3.65 16.70 17.09
C ILE A 230 5.07 16.60 17.68
N ASP A 231 5.32 15.64 18.56
CA ASP A 231 6.63 15.44 19.20
C ASP A 231 7.75 15.05 18.21
N LYS A 232 7.41 14.75 16.95
CA LYS A 232 8.37 14.49 15.87
C LYS A 232 8.77 15.75 15.10
N LEU A 233 7.98 16.82 15.18
CA LEU A 233 8.32 18.11 14.55
C LEU A 233 9.66 18.58 15.17
N SER A 234 10.68 18.80 14.35
CA SER A 234 12.06 19.13 14.77
C SER A 234 12.96 17.98 15.23
N LYS A 235 12.57 16.70 15.05
CA LYS A 235 13.45 15.54 15.26
C LYS A 235 13.88 14.91 13.92
N PRO A 236 15.04 14.23 13.88
CA PRO A 236 15.38 13.36 12.76
C PRO A 236 14.30 12.30 12.54
N VAL A 237 14.16 11.86 11.29
CA VAL A 237 13.26 10.77 10.92
C VAL A 237 13.72 9.47 11.59
N ASP A 238 12.84 8.83 12.36
CA ASP A 238 13.09 7.52 12.94
C ASP A 238 12.78 6.41 11.92
N LYS A 239 13.81 5.93 11.24
CA LYS A 239 13.70 4.82 10.27
C LYS A 239 13.48 3.45 10.93
N THR A 240 13.48 3.34 12.26
CA THR A 240 13.18 2.06 12.94
C THR A 240 11.69 1.80 13.09
N GLU A 241 10.83 2.84 12.96
CA GLU A 241 9.37 2.70 13.11
C GLU A 241 8.74 1.80 12.06
N TRP A 242 7.71 1.05 12.47
CA TRP A 242 6.86 0.24 11.60
C TRP A 242 5.49 0.89 11.40
N PHE A 243 5.00 0.86 10.16
CA PHE A 243 3.66 1.38 9.82
C PHE A 243 2.57 0.30 9.81
N MET A 244 2.94 -0.98 9.95
CA MET A 244 2.02 -2.09 10.12
C MET A 244 2.45 -2.95 11.31
N ALA A 245 1.48 -3.38 12.12
CA ALA A 245 1.73 -4.30 13.22
C ALA A 245 2.00 -5.73 12.70
N PRO A 246 2.78 -6.56 13.42
CA PRO A 246 3.15 -7.92 12.98
C PRO A 246 1.98 -8.83 12.55
N GLN A 247 0.80 -8.67 13.16
CA GLN A 247 -0.39 -9.47 12.91
C GLN A 247 -1.25 -8.98 11.72
N ILE A 248 -0.80 -7.96 10.98
CA ILE A 248 -1.49 -7.47 9.78
C ILE A 248 -1.11 -8.35 8.59
N VAL A 249 -2.10 -8.89 7.89
CA VAL A 249 -1.89 -9.64 6.64
C VAL A 249 -1.82 -8.65 5.48
N ASN A 250 -0.64 -8.06 5.28
CA ASN A 250 -0.34 -7.17 4.17
C ASN A 250 1.20 -7.04 4.04
N ALA A 251 1.68 -6.29 3.05
CA ALA A 251 3.06 -5.81 2.96
C ALA A 251 3.04 -4.33 2.52
N TYR A 252 4.18 -3.65 2.59
CA TYR A 252 4.28 -2.30 2.03
C TYR A 252 5.71 -1.92 1.62
N PHE A 253 5.77 -1.01 0.65
CA PHE A 253 6.91 -0.16 0.34
C PHE A 253 6.67 1.27 0.83
N ASN A 254 7.70 1.89 1.41
CA ASN A 254 7.69 3.31 1.73
C ASN A 254 8.81 4.05 0.96
N PRO A 255 8.46 4.90 -0.03
CA PRO A 255 9.44 5.55 -0.89
C PRO A 255 10.36 6.49 -0.13
N SER A 256 9.86 7.22 0.87
CA SER A 256 10.67 8.19 1.62
C SER A 256 11.73 7.52 2.51
N TYR A 257 11.56 6.24 2.83
CA TYR A 257 12.51 5.49 3.65
C TYR A 257 13.35 4.53 2.80
N ASN A 258 12.98 4.35 1.53
CA ASN A 258 13.45 3.26 0.67
C ASN A 258 13.41 1.93 1.42
N GLU A 259 12.24 1.58 1.97
CA GLU A 259 12.06 0.36 2.78
C GLU A 259 10.92 -0.51 2.27
N ILE A 260 11.09 -1.83 2.41
CA ILE A 260 10.05 -2.84 2.21
C ILE A 260 9.80 -3.59 3.50
N VAL A 261 8.53 -3.87 3.81
CA VAL A 261 8.13 -4.41 5.10
C VAL A 261 7.12 -5.55 4.96
N PHE A 262 7.43 -6.68 5.62
CA PHE A 262 6.60 -7.89 5.62
C PHE A 262 6.25 -8.29 7.06
N PRO A 263 5.10 -7.86 7.61
CA PRO A 263 4.60 -8.32 8.90
C PRO A 263 4.53 -9.86 9.02
N ALA A 264 4.66 -10.37 10.24
CA ALA A 264 4.68 -11.81 10.51
C ALA A 264 3.45 -12.56 9.97
N ALA A 265 2.28 -11.91 9.94
CA ALA A 265 1.06 -12.52 9.47
C ALA A 265 0.93 -12.60 7.94
N ILE A 266 1.72 -11.92 7.11
CA ILE A 266 1.73 -12.25 5.68
C ILE A 266 2.58 -13.51 5.38
N LEU A 267 3.49 -13.85 6.30
CA LEU A 267 4.35 -15.04 6.24
C LEU A 267 3.61 -16.30 6.71
N GLN A 268 2.44 -16.56 6.13
CA GLN A 268 1.62 -17.75 6.38
C GLN A 268 0.96 -18.25 5.09
N PRO A 269 0.43 -19.48 5.05
CA PRO A 269 -0.29 -19.98 3.89
C PRO A 269 -1.51 -19.09 3.57
N PRO A 270 -1.83 -18.86 2.28
CA PRO A 270 -1.23 -19.47 1.10
C PRO A 270 0.03 -18.77 0.58
N PHE A 271 0.43 -17.62 1.13
CA PHE A 271 1.61 -16.88 0.65
C PHE A 271 2.92 -17.62 0.96
N TYR A 272 3.05 -18.10 2.19
CA TYR A 272 4.29 -18.68 2.68
C TYR A 272 4.05 -19.86 3.62
N ASN A 273 4.71 -20.96 3.32
CA ASN A 273 4.87 -22.08 4.22
C ASN A 273 6.36 -22.45 4.26
N TYR A 274 7.02 -22.13 5.36
CA TYR A 274 8.45 -22.43 5.56
C TYR A 274 8.78 -23.94 5.58
N LYS A 275 7.79 -24.83 5.45
CA LYS A 275 7.95 -26.27 5.25
C LYS A 275 7.57 -26.77 3.85
N ALA A 276 6.94 -25.94 3.02
CA ALA A 276 6.57 -26.29 1.66
C ALA A 276 7.75 -26.18 0.68
N ASP A 277 7.54 -26.66 -0.54
CA ASP A 277 8.50 -26.53 -1.63
C ASP A 277 8.65 -25.07 -2.07
N ASP A 278 9.83 -24.75 -2.62
CA ASP A 278 10.20 -23.40 -2.98
C ASP A 278 9.28 -22.81 -4.06
N ALA A 279 8.80 -23.60 -5.02
CA ALA A 279 7.97 -23.08 -6.11
C ALA A 279 6.69 -22.41 -5.59
N VAL A 280 6.02 -23.01 -4.60
CA VAL A 280 4.82 -22.43 -3.98
C VAL A 280 5.17 -21.14 -3.23
N ASN A 281 6.26 -21.14 -2.46
CA ASN A 281 6.67 -19.95 -1.71
C ASN A 281 7.12 -18.81 -2.62
N TYR A 282 7.87 -19.08 -3.70
CA TYR A 282 8.27 -18.06 -4.67
C TYR A 282 7.06 -17.51 -5.43
N GLY A 283 6.09 -18.34 -5.80
CA GLY A 283 4.87 -17.87 -6.47
C GLY A 283 3.92 -17.11 -5.55
N GLY A 284 3.98 -17.37 -4.23
CA GLY A 284 3.24 -16.66 -3.21
C GLY A 284 4.04 -15.47 -2.67
N ILE A 285 4.71 -15.65 -1.53
CA ILE A 285 5.44 -14.58 -0.85
C ILE A 285 6.62 -14.04 -1.66
N GLY A 286 7.28 -14.85 -2.50
CA GLY A 286 8.35 -14.36 -3.37
C GLY A 286 7.85 -13.31 -4.35
N ALA A 287 6.67 -13.51 -4.94
CA ALA A 287 6.03 -12.55 -5.82
C ALA A 287 5.56 -11.30 -5.06
N VAL A 288 5.08 -11.43 -3.82
CA VAL A 288 4.79 -10.28 -2.94
C VAL A 288 6.07 -9.50 -2.61
N ILE A 289 7.19 -10.19 -2.31
CA ILE A 289 8.48 -9.52 -2.09
C ILE A 289 8.91 -8.75 -3.33
N GLY A 290 8.79 -9.38 -4.50
CA GLY A 290 9.09 -8.71 -5.75
C GLY A 290 8.15 -7.54 -6.05
N HIS A 291 6.89 -7.63 -5.64
CA HIS A 291 5.91 -6.56 -5.78
C HIS A 291 6.33 -5.32 -4.96
N GLU A 292 6.69 -5.51 -3.70
CA GLU A 292 7.18 -4.40 -2.86
C GLU A 292 8.50 -3.79 -3.36
N ILE A 293 9.41 -4.62 -3.90
CA ILE A 293 10.65 -4.10 -4.52
C ILE A 293 10.33 -3.32 -5.81
N SER A 294 9.36 -3.79 -6.60
CA SER A 294 8.94 -3.11 -7.84
C SER A 294 8.36 -1.72 -7.56
N HIS A 295 7.72 -1.50 -6.40
CA HIS A 295 7.27 -0.17 -6.00
C HIS A 295 8.41 0.84 -5.85
N SER A 296 9.66 0.41 -5.65
CA SER A 296 10.83 1.31 -5.75
C SER A 296 11.01 1.90 -7.15
N PHE A 297 10.42 1.29 -8.17
CA PHE A 297 10.62 1.60 -9.58
C PHE A 297 9.31 1.78 -10.36
N ASP A 298 8.17 1.89 -9.68
CA ASP A 298 6.88 2.18 -10.31
C ASP A 298 6.72 3.67 -10.70
N ASP A 299 5.57 4.04 -11.27
CA ASP A 299 5.30 5.40 -11.76
C ASP A 299 5.44 6.51 -10.71
N SER A 300 5.39 6.16 -9.43
CA SER A 300 5.58 7.08 -8.30
C SER A 300 6.95 6.87 -7.63
N GLY A 301 7.29 5.65 -7.26
CA GLY A 301 8.52 5.31 -6.56
C GLY A 301 9.77 5.62 -7.38
N ALA A 302 9.72 5.49 -8.70
CA ALA A 302 10.81 5.87 -9.60
C ALA A 302 11.22 7.35 -9.50
N LYS A 303 10.37 8.22 -8.91
CA LYS A 303 10.68 9.65 -8.70
C LYS A 303 11.49 9.91 -7.42
N TYR A 304 11.68 8.89 -6.59
CA TYR A 304 12.48 8.96 -5.36
C TYR A 304 13.87 8.37 -5.60
N ASP A 305 14.91 9.02 -5.08
CA ASP A 305 16.26 8.47 -5.07
C ASP A 305 16.48 7.41 -3.98
N LYS A 306 17.71 6.89 -3.87
CA LYS A 306 18.10 5.87 -2.89
C LYS A 306 17.91 6.29 -1.43
N ASP A 307 17.92 7.59 -1.16
CA ASP A 307 17.81 8.14 0.19
C ASP A 307 16.36 8.50 0.55
N GLY A 308 15.43 8.36 -0.41
CA GLY A 308 14.01 8.63 -0.26
C GLY A 308 13.63 10.08 -0.55
N ASN A 309 14.46 10.83 -1.28
CA ASN A 309 14.14 12.20 -1.68
C ASN A 309 13.50 12.23 -3.07
N LEU A 310 12.52 13.10 -3.27
CA LEU A 310 11.99 13.41 -4.61
C LEU A 310 13.08 14.08 -5.44
N ASN A 311 13.65 13.33 -6.36
CA ASN A 311 14.83 13.74 -7.12
C ASN A 311 14.87 13.01 -8.45
N ASN A 312 14.95 13.74 -9.57
CA ASN A 312 15.02 13.11 -10.88
C ASN A 312 16.43 12.52 -11.09
N TRP A 313 16.52 11.20 -11.12
CA TRP A 313 17.75 10.47 -11.38
C TRP A 313 17.80 9.81 -12.77
N TRP A 314 16.74 9.95 -13.56
CA TRP A 314 16.64 9.43 -14.93
C TRP A 314 17.35 10.35 -15.94
N THR A 315 17.78 9.79 -17.07
CA THR A 315 17.97 10.58 -18.30
C THR A 315 16.61 10.85 -18.94
N ASP A 316 16.52 11.86 -19.82
CA ASP A 316 15.26 12.22 -20.48
C ASP A 316 14.79 11.10 -21.42
N GLU A 317 15.71 10.44 -22.12
CA GLU A 317 15.42 9.31 -23.00
C GLU A 317 14.89 8.10 -22.23
N ASP A 318 15.55 7.71 -21.13
CA ASP A 318 15.14 6.54 -20.33
C ASP A 318 13.79 6.81 -19.65
N LYS A 319 13.56 8.03 -19.17
CA LYS A 319 12.26 8.44 -18.60
C LYS A 319 11.14 8.34 -19.65
N THR A 320 11.39 8.80 -20.87
CA THR A 320 10.41 8.72 -21.96
C THR A 320 10.06 7.27 -22.30
N GLN A 321 11.05 6.36 -22.33
CA GLN A 321 10.81 4.94 -22.55
C GLN A 321 10.03 4.30 -21.40
N PHE A 322 10.40 4.61 -20.15
CA PHE A 322 9.69 4.13 -18.96
C PHE A 322 8.21 4.55 -18.97
N GLU A 323 7.91 5.81 -19.26
CA GLU A 323 6.54 6.33 -19.35
C GLU A 323 5.76 5.67 -20.50
N ALA A 324 6.40 5.42 -21.64
CA ALA A 324 5.77 4.74 -22.77
C ALA A 324 5.41 3.28 -22.45
N LEU A 325 6.29 2.54 -21.78
CA LEU A 325 6.03 1.17 -21.31
C LEU A 325 4.90 1.15 -20.27
N GLY A 326 4.92 2.09 -19.32
CA GLY A 326 3.86 2.25 -18.33
C GLY A 326 2.50 2.55 -18.98
N GLN A 327 2.47 3.40 -20.01
CA GLN A 327 1.24 3.71 -20.74
C GLN A 327 0.67 2.47 -21.46
N LYS A 328 1.51 1.64 -22.09
CA LYS A 328 1.05 0.37 -22.69
C LYS A 328 0.40 -0.55 -21.66
N LEU A 329 0.99 -0.67 -20.47
CA LEU A 329 0.40 -1.47 -19.39
C LEU A 329 -0.91 -0.86 -18.88
N ALA A 330 -0.97 0.46 -18.72
CA ALA A 330 -2.22 1.15 -18.36
C ALA A 330 -3.32 0.91 -19.40
N ASP A 331 -2.99 0.90 -20.69
CA ASP A 331 -3.95 0.66 -21.76
C ASP A 331 -4.48 -0.78 -21.73
N GLN A 332 -3.61 -1.78 -21.51
CA GLN A 332 -4.04 -3.18 -21.34
C GLN A 332 -5.10 -3.32 -20.23
N TYR A 333 -4.88 -2.70 -19.07
CA TYR A 333 -5.83 -2.78 -17.96
C TYR A 333 -7.08 -1.93 -18.21
N SER A 334 -6.97 -0.79 -18.90
CA SER A 334 -8.12 0.07 -19.19
C SER A 334 -9.14 -0.56 -20.13
N ALA A 335 -8.74 -1.57 -20.91
CA ALA A 335 -9.62 -2.34 -21.78
C ALA A 335 -10.52 -3.34 -21.02
N ILE A 336 -10.31 -3.52 -19.70
CA ILE A 336 -10.98 -4.55 -18.92
C ILE A 336 -12.28 -4.03 -18.32
N GLU A 337 -13.40 -4.57 -18.79
CA GLU A 337 -14.73 -4.40 -18.21
C GLU A 337 -14.92 -5.41 -17.05
N VAL A 338 -15.22 -4.90 -15.85
CA VAL A 338 -15.37 -5.72 -14.62
C VAL A 338 -16.82 -5.90 -14.20
N LEU A 339 -17.68 -4.98 -14.63
CA LEU A 339 -19.14 -5.00 -14.54
C LEU A 339 -19.68 -4.21 -15.74
N ASP A 340 -20.96 -4.35 -16.07
CA ASP A 340 -21.60 -3.61 -17.17
C ASP A 340 -21.23 -2.11 -17.14
N SER A 341 -20.54 -1.66 -18.18
CA SER A 341 -20.07 -0.29 -18.37
C SER A 341 -19.10 0.22 -17.28
N VAL A 342 -18.46 -0.66 -16.52
CA VAL A 342 -17.47 -0.33 -15.49
C VAL A 342 -16.12 -0.94 -15.87
N TYR A 343 -15.17 -0.06 -16.16
CA TYR A 343 -13.83 -0.43 -16.60
C TYR A 343 -12.80 -0.13 -15.51
N ILE A 344 -11.70 -0.89 -15.49
CA ILE A 344 -10.54 -0.55 -14.67
C ILE A 344 -9.97 0.78 -15.18
N ASN A 345 -9.60 1.69 -14.27
CA ASN A 345 -8.82 2.85 -14.64
C ASN A 345 -7.33 2.47 -14.59
N GLY A 346 -6.78 2.05 -15.73
CA GLY A 346 -5.41 1.52 -15.80
C GLY A 346 -4.33 2.54 -15.41
N LYS A 347 -4.60 3.85 -15.54
CA LYS A 347 -3.70 4.90 -15.03
C LYS A 347 -3.73 5.00 -13.51
N PHE A 348 -4.91 4.85 -12.90
CA PHE A 348 -5.03 4.86 -11.45
C PHE A 348 -4.40 3.60 -10.82
N THR A 349 -4.48 2.47 -11.51
CA THR A 349 -3.91 1.20 -11.03
C THR A 349 -2.48 0.92 -11.48
N LEU A 350 -1.84 1.87 -12.19
CA LEU A 350 -0.60 1.62 -12.91
C LEU A 350 0.52 1.09 -12.01
N GLY A 351 0.85 1.77 -10.91
CA GLY A 351 1.96 1.33 -10.07
C GLY A 351 1.73 -0.02 -9.39
N GLU A 352 0.48 -0.38 -9.09
CA GLU A 352 0.15 -1.72 -8.59
C GLU A 352 0.31 -2.79 -9.69
N ASN A 353 -0.08 -2.45 -10.92
CA ASN A 353 0.07 -3.33 -12.06
C ASN A 353 1.55 -3.52 -12.46
N ILE A 354 2.38 -2.46 -12.35
CA ILE A 354 3.84 -2.53 -12.48
C ILE A 354 4.39 -3.41 -11.34
N GLY A 355 3.90 -3.20 -10.12
CA GLY A 355 4.25 -4.00 -8.95
C GLY A 355 4.02 -5.48 -9.18
N ASP A 356 2.83 -5.85 -9.63
CA ASP A 356 2.47 -7.24 -9.92
C ASP A 356 3.35 -7.84 -11.01
N LEU A 357 3.49 -7.15 -12.14
CA LEU A 357 4.24 -7.64 -13.30
C LEU A 357 5.74 -7.78 -13.00
N GLY A 358 6.34 -6.76 -12.37
CA GLY A 358 7.72 -6.80 -11.93
C GLY A 358 7.95 -7.89 -10.87
N GLY A 359 7.03 -7.99 -9.91
CA GLY A 359 7.12 -8.92 -8.80
C GLY A 359 7.08 -10.39 -9.22
N VAL A 360 6.11 -10.78 -10.04
CA VAL A 360 6.00 -12.16 -10.53
C VAL A 360 7.18 -12.54 -11.43
N ASN A 361 7.68 -11.62 -12.28
CA ASN A 361 8.86 -11.86 -13.11
C ASN A 361 10.11 -12.09 -12.27
N ALA A 362 10.40 -11.19 -11.32
CA ALA A 362 11.58 -11.28 -10.48
C ALA A 362 11.52 -12.50 -9.54
N ALA A 363 10.34 -12.84 -9.02
CA ALA A 363 10.16 -14.03 -8.20
C ALA A 363 10.37 -15.32 -8.99
N TYR A 364 9.97 -15.37 -10.26
CA TYR A 364 10.25 -16.50 -11.13
C TYR A 364 11.75 -16.65 -11.40
N ASP A 365 12.45 -15.55 -11.71
CA ASP A 365 13.91 -15.55 -11.89
C ASP A 365 14.63 -15.96 -10.60
N ALA A 366 14.14 -15.53 -9.44
CA ALA A 366 14.67 -15.91 -8.13
C ALA A 366 14.45 -17.40 -7.81
N LEU A 367 13.36 -18.00 -8.28
CA LEU A 367 13.13 -19.44 -8.22
C LEU A 367 14.18 -20.20 -9.04
N GLN A 368 14.52 -19.71 -10.24
CA GLN A 368 15.58 -20.31 -11.06
C GLN A 368 16.94 -20.24 -10.36
N LEU A 369 17.28 -19.11 -9.73
CA LEU A 369 18.49 -19.00 -8.89
C LEU A 369 18.47 -20.02 -7.73
N SER A 370 17.30 -20.30 -7.14
CA SER A 370 17.19 -21.36 -6.12
C SER A 370 17.44 -22.75 -6.70
N PHE A 371 16.97 -23.03 -7.91
CA PHE A 371 17.23 -24.32 -8.58
C PHE A 371 18.70 -24.50 -8.96
N GLU A 372 19.37 -23.44 -9.40
CA GLU A 372 20.81 -23.48 -9.67
C GLU A 372 21.61 -23.82 -8.40
N ALA A 373 21.20 -23.26 -7.25
CA ALA A 373 21.90 -23.47 -5.98
C ALA A 373 21.55 -24.81 -5.30
N ASN A 374 20.31 -25.27 -5.39
CA ASN A 374 19.80 -26.38 -4.58
C ASN A 374 19.35 -27.59 -5.41
N GLY A 375 19.37 -27.49 -6.74
CA GLY A 375 18.79 -28.46 -7.66
C GLY A 375 17.31 -28.19 -7.93
N ARG A 376 16.88 -28.41 -9.18
CA ARG A 376 15.47 -28.33 -9.57
C ARG A 376 14.70 -29.52 -8.96
N PRO A 377 13.62 -29.30 -8.18
CA PRO A 377 12.89 -30.39 -7.55
C PRO A 377 12.04 -31.18 -8.57
N GLU A 378 11.63 -32.36 -8.15
CA GLU A 378 10.72 -33.23 -8.91
C GLU A 378 9.32 -32.61 -9.09
N ASN A 379 8.55 -33.23 -9.98
CA ASN A 379 7.13 -32.91 -10.15
C ASN A 379 6.34 -33.35 -8.90
N ILE A 380 5.36 -32.54 -8.51
CA ILE A 380 4.47 -32.80 -7.38
C ILE A 380 3.04 -32.70 -7.90
N ASP A 381 2.21 -33.70 -7.59
CA ASP A 381 0.81 -33.77 -8.02
C ASP A 381 0.59 -33.60 -9.53
N GLY A 382 1.54 -34.07 -10.34
CA GLY A 382 1.49 -33.97 -11.80
C GLY A 382 1.91 -32.61 -12.39
N PHE A 383 2.31 -31.64 -11.55
CA PHE A 383 2.74 -30.32 -11.99
C PHE A 383 4.25 -30.14 -11.87
N THR A 384 4.85 -29.44 -12.84
CA THR A 384 6.25 -29.00 -12.74
C THR A 384 6.40 -27.91 -11.67
N PRO A 385 7.61 -27.71 -11.12
CA PRO A 385 7.86 -26.58 -10.22
C PRO A 385 7.47 -25.22 -10.83
N GLU A 386 7.71 -25.01 -12.11
CA GLU A 386 7.34 -23.78 -12.81
C GLU A 386 5.82 -23.59 -12.89
N GLN A 387 5.06 -24.67 -13.15
CA GLN A 387 3.59 -24.62 -13.12
C GLN A 387 3.08 -24.33 -11.71
N ARG A 388 3.67 -24.95 -10.67
CA ARG A 388 3.30 -24.72 -9.27
C ARG A 388 3.54 -23.29 -8.83
N PHE A 389 4.59 -22.64 -9.32
CA PHE A 389 4.84 -21.21 -9.10
C PHE A 389 3.64 -20.36 -9.58
N PHE A 390 3.21 -20.52 -10.83
CA PHE A 390 2.11 -19.74 -11.37
C PHE A 390 0.75 -20.09 -10.74
N ILE A 391 0.55 -21.36 -10.37
CA ILE A 391 -0.63 -21.79 -9.61
C ILE A 391 -0.66 -21.13 -8.23
N SER A 392 0.49 -21.00 -7.57
CA SER A 392 0.61 -20.31 -6.28
C SER A 392 0.30 -18.82 -6.41
N TRP A 393 0.87 -18.15 -7.41
CA TRP A 393 0.55 -16.75 -7.76
C TRP A 393 -0.95 -16.55 -7.96
N ALA A 394 -1.59 -17.37 -8.79
CA ALA A 394 -3.04 -17.25 -9.01
C ALA A 394 -3.84 -17.53 -7.72
N THR A 395 -3.33 -18.40 -6.83
CA THR A 395 -4.01 -18.78 -5.59
C THR A 395 -4.06 -17.65 -4.56
N VAL A 396 -2.99 -16.84 -4.44
CA VAL A 396 -2.99 -15.72 -3.48
C VAL A 396 -4.03 -14.65 -3.82
N TRP A 397 -4.44 -14.58 -5.08
CA TRP A 397 -5.44 -13.63 -5.58
C TRP A 397 -6.88 -14.12 -5.56
N ARG A 398 -7.13 -15.31 -4.98
CA ARG A 398 -8.47 -15.90 -4.88
C ARG A 398 -9.39 -15.07 -4.00
N THR A 399 -10.07 -14.12 -4.64
CA THR A 399 -10.98 -13.17 -4.00
C THR A 399 -12.28 -13.10 -4.80
N LYS A 400 -13.39 -12.82 -4.12
CA LYS A 400 -14.70 -12.56 -4.74
C LYS A 400 -15.34 -11.40 -4.02
N MET A 401 -15.94 -10.49 -4.78
CA MET A 401 -16.57 -9.28 -4.25
C MET A 401 -18.03 -9.21 -4.70
N ARG A 402 -18.84 -8.48 -3.94
CA ARG A 402 -20.18 -8.07 -4.39
C ARG A 402 -20.06 -6.92 -5.37
N ASP A 403 -21.04 -6.76 -6.24
CA ASP A 403 -21.02 -5.73 -7.29
C ASP A 403 -20.95 -4.32 -6.70
N GLU A 404 -21.62 -4.06 -5.57
CA GLU A 404 -21.56 -2.77 -4.87
C GLU A 404 -20.14 -2.47 -4.39
N ALA A 405 -19.50 -3.43 -3.72
CA ALA A 405 -18.12 -3.33 -3.27
C ALA A 405 -17.14 -3.18 -4.45
N LEU A 406 -17.35 -3.91 -5.54
CA LEU A 406 -16.51 -3.82 -6.74
C LEU A 406 -16.64 -2.45 -7.42
N LYS A 407 -17.87 -1.92 -7.58
CA LYS A 407 -18.12 -0.57 -8.10
C LYS A 407 -17.43 0.51 -7.26
N ASN A 408 -17.49 0.36 -5.93
CA ASN A 408 -16.79 1.27 -5.02
C ASN A 408 -15.27 1.12 -5.18
N ARG A 409 -14.75 -0.12 -5.16
CA ARG A 409 -13.31 -0.41 -5.24
C ARG A 409 -12.66 0.18 -6.47
N ILE A 410 -13.27 0.01 -7.65
CA ILE A 410 -12.76 0.55 -8.93
C ILE A 410 -12.57 2.08 -8.89
N LYS A 411 -13.33 2.80 -8.06
CA LYS A 411 -13.23 4.27 -7.91
C LYS A 411 -12.29 4.72 -6.80
N THR A 412 -11.89 3.83 -5.90
CA THR A 412 -11.23 4.24 -4.65
C THR A 412 -9.90 3.58 -4.37
N ASP A 413 -9.68 2.38 -4.90
CA ASP A 413 -8.53 1.52 -4.61
C ASP A 413 -7.57 1.51 -5.82
N PRO A 414 -6.27 1.81 -5.63
CA PRO A 414 -5.29 1.72 -6.71
C PRO A 414 -5.02 0.28 -7.16
N HIS A 415 -5.47 -0.76 -6.45
CA HIS A 415 -5.27 -2.13 -6.90
C HIS A 415 -6.34 -2.57 -7.89
N SER A 416 -5.91 -3.18 -8.99
CA SER A 416 -6.80 -3.97 -9.85
C SER A 416 -7.50 -5.07 -9.04
N PRO A 417 -8.74 -5.48 -9.39
CA PRO A 417 -9.41 -6.58 -8.70
C PRO A 417 -8.60 -7.88 -8.78
N GLY A 418 -8.65 -8.71 -7.73
CA GLY A 418 -7.76 -9.87 -7.59
C GLY A 418 -7.78 -10.83 -8.79
N MET A 419 -8.94 -11.07 -9.40
CA MET A 419 -9.02 -11.91 -10.61
C MET A 419 -8.12 -11.41 -11.74
N TYR A 420 -8.02 -10.09 -11.95
CA TYR A 420 -7.20 -9.51 -13.00
C TYR A 420 -5.72 -9.41 -12.58
N ARG A 421 -5.43 -9.20 -11.29
CA ARG A 421 -4.05 -9.33 -10.76
C ARG A 421 -3.51 -10.75 -10.95
N ALA A 422 -4.37 -11.76 -10.83
CA ALA A 422 -4.00 -13.16 -11.04
C ALA A 422 -3.60 -13.47 -12.49
N THR A 423 -4.22 -12.82 -13.47
CA THR A 423 -4.13 -13.24 -14.88
C THR A 423 -3.45 -12.23 -15.80
N GLN A 424 -3.68 -10.92 -15.65
CA GLN A 424 -3.13 -9.92 -16.56
C GLN A 424 -1.60 -9.86 -16.59
N PRO A 425 -0.92 -9.86 -15.44
CA PRO A 425 0.54 -9.88 -15.44
C PRO A 425 1.09 -11.08 -16.21
N LEU A 426 0.43 -12.24 -16.13
CA LEU A 426 0.89 -13.48 -16.77
C LEU A 426 0.86 -13.44 -18.30
N LEU A 427 0.02 -12.60 -18.91
CA LEU A 427 0.00 -12.41 -20.36
C LEU A 427 1.33 -11.85 -20.90
N ASN A 428 2.09 -11.18 -20.03
CA ASN A 428 3.31 -10.43 -20.32
C ASN A 428 4.57 -11.20 -19.85
N ILE A 429 4.50 -12.53 -19.67
CA ILE A 429 5.60 -13.34 -19.11
C ILE A 429 5.84 -14.59 -19.97
N ASP A 430 6.91 -14.62 -20.75
CA ASP A 430 7.24 -15.77 -21.60
C ASP A 430 7.39 -17.09 -20.84
N ALA A 431 7.87 -17.04 -19.59
CA ALA A 431 7.96 -18.23 -18.74
C ALA A 431 6.59 -18.88 -18.46
N PHE A 432 5.51 -18.10 -18.42
CA PHE A 432 4.15 -18.63 -18.29
C PHE A 432 3.71 -19.36 -19.56
N TYR A 433 4.04 -18.81 -20.74
CA TYR A 433 3.77 -19.48 -22.03
C TYR A 433 4.51 -20.80 -22.13
N ASN A 434 5.77 -20.85 -21.69
CA ASN A 434 6.57 -22.08 -21.68
C ASN A 434 6.04 -23.11 -20.67
N ALA A 435 5.65 -22.69 -19.48
CA ALA A 435 5.19 -23.59 -18.42
C ALA A 435 3.84 -24.28 -18.74
N PHE A 436 2.96 -23.62 -19.49
CA PHE A 436 1.62 -24.14 -19.84
C PHE A 436 1.42 -24.39 -21.33
N GLU A 437 2.49 -24.27 -22.15
CA GLU A 437 2.46 -24.45 -23.60
C GLU A 437 1.37 -23.60 -24.28
N ILE A 438 1.26 -22.32 -23.90
CA ILE A 438 0.24 -21.40 -24.40
C ILE A 438 0.47 -21.09 -25.89
N LYS A 439 -0.59 -21.20 -26.69
CA LYS A 439 -0.63 -21.00 -28.14
C LYS A 439 -1.62 -19.90 -28.51
N GLU A 440 -1.54 -19.42 -29.75
CA GLU A 440 -2.44 -18.39 -30.33
C GLU A 440 -3.94 -18.67 -30.11
N SER A 441 -4.34 -19.95 -30.07
CA SER A 441 -5.74 -20.34 -29.85
C SER A 441 -6.22 -20.22 -28.41
N ASN A 442 -5.33 -19.98 -27.44
CA ASN A 442 -5.68 -19.85 -26.04
C ASN A 442 -6.14 -18.42 -25.71
N LYS A 443 -7.12 -18.29 -24.81
CA LYS A 443 -7.66 -16.98 -24.38
C LYS A 443 -6.65 -16.08 -23.66
N MET A 444 -5.59 -16.66 -23.11
CA MET A 444 -4.51 -15.95 -22.42
C MET A 444 -3.28 -15.76 -23.32
N TYR A 445 -3.48 -15.73 -24.63
CA TYR A 445 -2.42 -15.43 -25.58
C TYR A 445 -2.37 -13.94 -25.92
N LEU A 446 -1.16 -13.40 -25.92
CA LEU A 446 -0.82 -12.09 -26.44
C LEU A 446 0.35 -12.26 -27.43
N GLU A 447 0.35 -11.51 -28.53
CA GLU A 447 1.46 -11.55 -29.50
C GLU A 447 2.77 -11.10 -28.84
N PRO A 448 3.93 -11.73 -29.14
CA PRO A 448 5.21 -11.43 -28.49
C PRO A 448 5.59 -9.94 -28.45
N GLU A 449 5.30 -9.17 -29.50
CA GLU A 449 5.58 -7.72 -29.56
C GLU A 449 4.69 -6.86 -28.65
N ASN A 450 3.61 -7.44 -28.14
CA ASN A 450 2.65 -6.80 -27.23
C ASN A 450 2.79 -7.28 -25.78
N ARG A 451 3.65 -8.27 -25.52
CA ARG A 451 3.96 -8.80 -24.18
C ARG A 451 4.89 -7.90 -23.38
#